data_AF-A0A368F0D7-F1
#
_entry.id   AF-A0A368F0D7-F1
#
_cell.length_a   1.000
_cell.length_b   1.000
_cell.length_c   1.000
_cell.angle_alpha   90.00
_cell.angle_beta   90.00
_cell.angle_gamma   90.00
#
_symmetry.space_group_name_H-M   'P 1'
#
loop_
_entity.id
_entity.type
_entity.pdbx_description
1 polymer ?
#
loop_
_entity_poly.entity_id
_entity_poly.type
_entity_poly.pdbx_seq_one_letter_code
_entity_poly.pdbx_strand_id
1 'polypeptide(L)'
;MLDKCMLKQFHQAPPPFLPLLGAQISLEFFQRRPRPWPLPVEAVAWERWILFLDIFKANSYDDLARMRVSVAESVGEIVLQVCSSINRHQYLPKMPTKTELSNVFDSNLPDCQPYLFKVCRAPIRPESAPPTGFTGMRRYIRDLMIN
;
A
#
# COMPACT_ATOMS: atom_id res chain seq x y z
N MET A 1 10.46 10.39 -2.31
CA MET A 1 11.24 9.14 -2.42
C MET A 1 10.25 8.07 -2.87
N LEU A 2 10.22 7.83 -4.19
CA LEU A 2 9.57 6.75 -4.95
C LEU A 2 8.08 6.41 -4.71
N ASP A 3 7.21 7.09 -5.46
CA ASP A 3 5.83 6.65 -5.81
C ASP A 3 5.81 5.46 -6.79
N LYS A 4 6.50 4.37 -6.46
CA LYS A 4 6.64 3.24 -7.39
C LYS A 4 6.00 1.97 -6.86
N CYS A 5 4.68 1.91 -6.96
CA CYS A 5 3.93 0.82 -7.60
C CYS A 5 2.43 1.18 -7.52
N MET A 6 2.00 2.11 -8.36
CA MET A 6 0.57 2.30 -8.59
C MET A 6 0.13 1.12 -9.44
N LEU A 7 -0.48 0.07 -8.83
CA LEU A 7 -1.25 -0.87 -9.65
C LEU A 7 -2.28 -0.02 -10.39
N LYS A 8 -2.34 -0.22 -11.71
CA LYS A 8 -3.34 0.43 -12.53
C LYS A 8 -4.71 0.16 -11.91
N GLN A 9 -5.47 1.24 -11.75
CA GLN A 9 -6.89 1.17 -11.46
C GLN A 9 -7.54 0.36 -12.59
N PHE A 10 -7.91 -0.89 -12.32
CA PHE A 10 -8.57 -1.73 -13.31
C PHE A 10 -10.04 -1.37 -13.34
N HIS A 11 -10.33 -0.36 -14.14
CA HIS A 11 -11.68 -0.13 -14.62
C HIS A 11 -12.03 -1.18 -15.66
N GLN A 12 -13.10 -1.90 -15.37
CA GLN A 12 -14.23 -2.27 -16.26
C GLN A 12 -14.65 -3.71 -16.01
N ALA A 13 -15.44 -3.90 -14.95
CA ALA A 13 -16.52 -4.86 -15.10
C ALA A 13 -17.33 -4.44 -16.34
N PRO A 14 -17.72 -5.38 -17.22
CA PRO A 14 -18.48 -5.02 -18.42
C PRO A 14 -19.77 -4.30 -18.02
N PRO A 15 -20.19 -3.25 -18.74
CA PRO A 15 -21.51 -2.65 -18.49
C PRO A 15 -22.58 -3.75 -18.50
N PRO A 16 -23.52 -3.77 -17.53
CA PRO A 16 -23.97 -2.64 -16.69
C PRO A 16 -23.41 -2.59 -15.26
N PHE A 17 -22.34 -3.32 -14.92
CA PHE A 17 -21.88 -3.38 -13.53
C PHE A 17 -21.22 -2.07 -13.08
N LEU A 18 -21.91 -1.31 -12.23
CA LEU A 18 -21.38 -0.12 -11.57
C LEU A 18 -20.88 -0.49 -10.15
N PRO A 19 -19.69 -0.04 -9.74
CA PRO A 19 -19.19 -0.30 -8.41
C PRO A 19 -20.02 0.45 -7.36
N LEU A 20 -20.35 -0.23 -6.28
CA LEU A 20 -20.97 0.35 -5.09
C LEU A 20 -19.98 1.21 -4.29
N LEU A 21 -18.72 0.77 -4.22
CA LEU A 21 -17.69 1.39 -3.39
C LEU A 21 -16.30 1.10 -3.97
N GLY A 22 -15.46 2.14 -4.02
CA GLY A 22 -14.02 1.98 -4.19
C GLY A 22 -13.31 1.82 -2.84
N ALA A 23 -12.35 0.92 -2.75
CA ALA A 23 -11.50 0.75 -1.57
C ALA A 23 -10.03 0.67 -1.96
N GLN A 24 -9.16 1.20 -1.11
CA GLN A 24 -7.71 1.12 -1.28
C GLN A 24 -7.11 0.33 -0.12
N ILE A 25 -6.35 -0.71 -0.47
CA ILE A 25 -5.54 -1.46 0.48
C ILE A 25 -4.09 -1.32 0.03
N SER A 26 -3.16 -1.12 0.96
CA SER A 26 -1.74 -1.11 0.64
C SER A 26 -0.92 -2.01 1.55
N LEU A 27 0.02 -2.72 0.97
CA LEU A 27 1.07 -3.45 1.67
C LEU A 27 2.34 -2.58 1.65
N GLU A 28 2.86 -2.21 2.81
CA GLU A 28 4.07 -1.41 2.94
C GLU A 28 5.15 -2.21 3.65
N PHE A 29 6.28 -2.38 2.97
CA PHE A 29 7.49 -2.93 3.57
C PHE A 29 8.37 -1.80 4.13
N PHE A 30 8.91 -2.02 5.32
CA PHE A 30 9.69 -1.01 6.02
C PHE A 30 10.91 -1.60 6.73
N GLN A 31 11.81 -0.73 7.18
CA GLN A 31 12.89 -1.06 8.10
C GLN A 31 12.77 -0.20 9.34
N ARG A 32 13.11 -0.75 10.50
CA ARG A 32 13.30 0.04 11.72
C ARG A 32 14.70 0.64 11.66
N ARG A 33 14.80 1.98 11.69
CA ARG A 33 16.08 2.69 11.74
C ARG A 33 16.27 3.25 13.14
N PRO A 34 17.19 2.67 13.94
CA PRO A 34 17.62 3.27 15.19
C PRO A 34 18.15 4.68 14.93
N ARG A 35 17.75 5.62 15.76
CA ARG A 35 18.26 6.99 15.75
C ARG A 35 19.10 7.20 17.01
N PRO A 36 20.08 8.12 17.00
CA PRO A 36 20.78 8.50 18.22
C PRO A 36 19.78 8.93 19.30
N TRP A 37 20.03 8.51 20.54
CA TRP A 37 19.24 8.96 21.69
C TRP A 37 19.21 10.50 21.74
N PRO A 38 18.07 11.15 22.04
CA PRO A 38 16.80 10.61 22.57
C PRO A 38 15.74 10.31 21.51
N LEU A 39 16.11 10.23 20.23
CA LEU A 39 15.13 10.11 19.16
C LEU A 39 14.51 8.70 19.12
N PRO A 40 13.20 8.59 18.84
CA PRO A 40 12.54 7.30 18.70
C PRO A 40 13.07 6.54 17.47
N VAL A 41 12.96 5.22 17.54
CA VAL A 41 13.20 4.34 16.38
C VAL A 41 12.17 4.67 15.30
N GLU A 42 12.64 4.92 14.08
CA GLU A 42 11.80 5.30 12.96
C GLU A 42 11.48 4.10 12.07
N ALA A 43 10.22 3.96 11.63
CA ALA A 43 9.85 3.00 10.60
C ALA A 43 9.94 3.66 9.22
N VAL A 44 10.91 3.26 8.42
CA VAL A 44 11.17 3.83 7.09
C VAL A 44 10.70 2.86 6.01
N ALA A 45 9.65 3.23 5.28
CA ALA A 45 9.15 2.47 4.15
C ALA A 45 10.18 2.43 3.02
N TRP A 46 10.40 1.26 2.44
CA TRP A 46 11.28 1.09 1.28
C TRP A 46 10.54 0.54 0.05
N GLU A 47 9.36 -0.05 0.23
CA GLU A 47 8.49 -0.47 -0.86
C GLU A 47 7.02 -0.40 -0.43
N ARG A 48 6.14 -0.04 -1.36
CA ARG A 48 4.68 0.00 -1.12
C ARG A 48 3.94 -0.52 -2.35
N TRP A 49 3.08 -1.50 -2.13
CA TRP A 49 2.15 -2.05 -3.11
C TRP A 49 0.75 -1.55 -2.80
N ILE A 50 0.08 -0.91 -3.76
CA ILE A 50 -1.26 -0.34 -3.57
C ILE A 50 -2.25 -1.10 -4.46
N LEU A 51 -3.28 -1.68 -3.86
CA LEU A 51 -4.38 -2.33 -4.54
C LEU A 51 -5.63 -1.46 -4.47
N PHE A 52 -6.17 -1.11 -5.63
CA PHE A 52 -7.48 -0.48 -5.78
C PHE A 52 -8.52 -1.56 -6.02
N LEU A 53 -9.63 -1.48 -5.29
CA LEU A 53 -10.71 -2.46 -5.29
C LEU A 53 -12.02 -1.75 -5.62
N ASP A 54 -12.77 -2.34 -6.54
CA ASP A 54 -14.15 -1.96 -6.82
C ASP A 54 -15.08 -3.04 -6.25
N ILE A 55 -16.00 -2.65 -5.37
CA ILE A 55 -16.95 -3.54 -4.71
C ILE A 55 -18.28 -3.45 -5.45
N PHE A 56 -18.79 -4.57 -5.96
CA PHE A 56 -20.02 -4.64 -6.73
C PHE A 56 -21.13 -5.39 -5.98
N LYS A 57 -22.39 -5.09 -6.32
CA LYS A 57 -23.54 -5.91 -5.93
C LYS A 57 -23.85 -6.91 -7.05
N ALA A 58 -23.89 -8.21 -6.72
CA ALA A 58 -24.52 -9.20 -7.60
C ALA A 58 -26.04 -9.17 -7.40
N ASN A 59 -26.82 -9.04 -8.47
CA ASN A 59 -28.28 -9.08 -8.40
C ASN A 59 -28.86 -10.44 -8.85
N SER A 60 -28.05 -11.28 -9.50
CA SER A 60 -28.43 -12.62 -9.97
C SER A 60 -27.25 -13.60 -9.97
N TYR A 61 -27.55 -14.90 -10.11
CA TYR A 61 -26.52 -15.94 -10.32
C TYR A 61 -25.77 -15.75 -11.64
N ASP A 62 -26.46 -15.29 -12.69
CA ASP A 62 -25.84 -15.01 -13.99
C ASP A 62 -24.83 -13.85 -13.89
N ASP A 63 -25.17 -12.79 -13.14
CA ASP A 63 -24.25 -11.68 -12.87
C ASP A 63 -23.02 -12.17 -12.11
N LEU A 64 -23.23 -13.01 -11.10
CA LEU A 64 -22.13 -13.60 -10.32
C LEU A 64 -21.21 -14.46 -11.20
N ALA A 65 -21.78 -15.26 -12.11
CA ALA A 65 -21.01 -16.08 -13.04
C ALA A 65 -20.17 -15.22 -14.00
N ARG A 66 -20.75 -14.15 -14.56
CA ARG A 66 -20.02 -13.20 -15.43
C ARG A 66 -18.91 -12.48 -14.69
N MET A 67 -19.19 -12.00 -13.46
CA MET A 67 -18.18 -11.36 -12.63
C MET A 67 -17.05 -12.32 -12.26
N ARG A 68 -17.33 -13.58 -11.97
CA ARG A 68 -16.29 -14.59 -11.69
C ARG A 68 -15.31 -14.76 -12.85
N VAL A 69 -15.79 -14.81 -14.08
CA VAL A 69 -14.93 -14.91 -15.27
C VAL A 69 -14.07 -13.65 -15.40
N SER A 70 -14.68 -12.47 -15.34
CA SER A 70 -13.96 -11.18 -15.47
C SER A 70 -12.92 -10.96 -14.36
N VAL A 71 -13.24 -11.33 -13.10
CA VAL A 71 -12.30 -11.25 -11.99
C VAL A 71 -11.16 -12.24 -12.16
N ALA A 72 -11.43 -13.47 -12.62
CA ALA A 72 -10.38 -14.46 -12.86
C ALA A 72 -9.37 -13.99 -13.91
N GLU A 73 -9.85 -13.42 -15.02
CA GLU A 73 -9.00 -12.81 -16.05
C GLU A 73 -8.16 -11.66 -15.47
N SER A 74 -8.81 -10.75 -14.72
CA SER A 74 -8.14 -9.59 -14.11
C SER A 74 -7.07 -10.01 -13.10
N VAL A 75 -7.33 -11.03 -12.28
CA VAL A 75 -6.35 -11.56 -11.31
C VAL A 75 -5.17 -12.18 -12.04
N GLY A 76 -5.39 -12.89 -13.14
CA GLY A 76 -4.31 -13.42 -13.98
C GLY A 76 -3.36 -12.31 -14.46
N GLU A 77 -3.91 -11.24 -15.01
CA GLU A 77 -3.12 -10.08 -15.45
C GLU A 77 -2.39 -9.40 -14.29
N ILE A 78 -3.04 -9.24 -13.13
CA ILE A 78 -2.40 -8.67 -11.92
C ILE A 78 -1.20 -9.51 -11.49
N VAL A 79 -1.33 -10.84 -11.46
CA VAL A 79 -0.22 -11.74 -11.10
C VAL A 79 0.96 -11.56 -12.07
N LEU A 80 0.70 -11.53 -13.38
CA LEU A 80 1.73 -11.30 -14.39
C LEU A 80 2.42 -9.93 -14.21
N GLN A 81 1.65 -8.89 -13.91
CA GLN A 81 2.19 -7.54 -13.64
C GLN A 81 3.04 -7.49 -12.38
N VAL A 82 2.62 -8.17 -11.31
CA VAL A 82 3.39 -8.28 -10.05
C VAL A 82 4.71 -9.00 -10.33
N CYS A 83 4.68 -10.16 -11.01
CA CYS A 83 5.90 -10.89 -11.41
C CYS A 83 6.84 -10.03 -12.24
N SER A 84 6.31 -9.30 -13.24
CA SER A 84 7.10 -8.39 -14.08
C SER A 84 7.72 -7.25 -13.26
N SER A 85 6.99 -6.73 -12.27
CA SER A 85 7.46 -5.63 -11.42
C SER A 85 8.56 -6.09 -10.46
N ILE A 86 8.39 -7.25 -9.83
CA ILE A 86 9.39 -7.86 -8.93
C ILE A 86 10.69 -8.16 -9.67
N ASN A 87 10.61 -8.59 -10.94
CA ASN A 87 11.79 -8.95 -11.73
C ASN A 87 12.62 -7.74 -12.22
N ARG A 88 12.19 -6.50 -11.95
CA ARG A 88 12.99 -5.31 -12.23
C ARG A 88 13.99 -5.08 -11.10
N HIS A 89 15.10 -4.41 -11.40
CA HIS A 89 16.05 -4.00 -10.36
C HIS A 89 15.37 -3.00 -9.43
N GLN A 90 15.09 -3.43 -8.20
CA GLN A 90 14.51 -2.62 -7.14
C GLN A 90 15.50 -2.50 -5.97
N TYR A 91 15.33 -1.46 -5.16
CA TYR A 91 16.05 -1.36 -3.91
C TYR A 91 15.64 -2.51 -3.00
N LEU A 92 16.63 -3.18 -2.41
CA LEU A 92 16.42 -4.12 -1.31
C LEU A 92 17.20 -3.64 -0.09
N PRO A 93 16.65 -3.84 1.13
CA PRO A 93 17.41 -3.77 2.37
C PRO A 93 18.75 -4.50 2.26
N LYS A 94 19.81 -3.89 2.79
CA LYS A 94 21.06 -4.61 3.02
C LYS A 94 20.82 -5.75 4.02
N MET A 95 21.51 -6.87 3.81
CA MET A 95 21.41 -8.00 4.74
C MET A 95 21.89 -7.56 6.14
N PRO A 96 21.05 -7.70 7.18
CA PRO A 96 21.38 -7.25 8.53
C PRO A 96 22.34 -8.20 9.24
N THR A 97 23.00 -7.70 10.28
CA THR A 97 23.69 -8.54 11.26
C THR A 97 22.70 -9.21 12.21
N LYS A 98 23.16 -10.17 13.03
CA LYS A 98 22.31 -10.88 14.00
C LYS A 98 21.57 -9.94 14.96
N THR A 99 22.22 -8.86 15.40
CA THR A 99 21.64 -7.87 16.32
C THR A 99 20.62 -6.94 15.65
N GLU A 100 20.68 -6.82 14.33
CA GLU A 100 19.81 -5.93 13.54
C GLU A 100 18.69 -6.70 12.82
N LEU A 101 18.63 -8.02 12.98
CA LEU A 101 17.70 -8.88 12.25
C LEU A 101 16.24 -8.43 12.44
N SER A 102 15.86 -8.09 13.67
CA SER A 102 14.52 -7.61 14.04
C SER A 102 14.20 -6.19 13.53
N ASN A 103 15.17 -5.51 12.93
CA ASN A 103 14.96 -4.21 12.26
C ASN A 103 14.59 -4.35 10.78
N VAL A 104 14.77 -5.54 10.19
CA VAL A 104 14.55 -5.80 8.77
C VAL A 104 13.51 -6.89 8.56
N PHE A 105 13.51 -7.92 9.40
CA PHE A 105 12.63 -9.08 9.26
C PHE A 105 11.72 -9.29 10.47
N ASP A 106 10.57 -9.93 10.22
CA ASP A 106 9.71 -10.48 11.25
C ASP A 106 10.13 -11.93 11.54
N SER A 107 10.53 -12.19 12.79
CA SER A 107 10.97 -13.51 13.26
C SER A 107 9.91 -14.22 14.10
N ASN A 108 8.67 -13.72 14.15
CA ASN A 108 7.60 -14.30 14.94
C ASN A 108 6.84 -15.43 14.21
N LEU A 109 7.14 -15.66 12.94
CA LEU A 109 6.52 -16.71 12.14
C LEU A 109 7.41 -17.97 12.13
N PRO A 110 6.84 -19.17 12.38
CA PRO A 110 7.62 -20.40 12.51
C PRO A 110 8.21 -20.90 11.18
N ASP A 111 7.53 -20.66 10.06
CA ASP A 111 7.83 -21.28 8.77
C ASP A 111 8.47 -20.33 7.75
N CYS A 112 8.50 -19.04 8.04
CA CYS A 112 9.06 -18.04 7.15
C CYS A 112 9.58 -16.82 7.92
N GLN A 113 10.46 -16.05 7.28
CA GLN A 113 11.01 -14.81 7.83
C GLN A 113 10.79 -13.68 6.83
N PRO A 114 9.58 -13.09 6.77
CA PRO A 114 9.30 -12.01 5.84
C PRO A 114 10.00 -10.72 6.26
N TYR A 115 10.21 -9.81 5.31
CA TYR A 115 10.54 -8.42 5.65
C TYR A 115 9.45 -7.82 6.54
N LEU A 116 9.81 -6.86 7.40
CA LEU A 116 8.83 -6.12 8.17
C LEU A 116 7.82 -5.44 7.23
N PHE A 117 6.54 -5.70 7.47
CA PHE A 117 5.46 -5.18 6.65
C PHE A 117 4.28 -4.71 7.50
N LYS A 118 3.44 -3.87 6.91
CA LYS A 118 2.13 -3.51 7.45
C LYS A 118 1.10 -3.42 6.33
N VAL A 119 -0.14 -3.77 6.66
CA VAL A 119 -1.30 -3.60 5.77
C VAL A 119 -2.05 -2.34 6.20
N CYS A 120 -2.10 -1.34 5.32
CA CYS A 120 -2.87 -0.11 5.53
C CYS A 120 -4.16 -0.18 4.71
N ARG A 121 -5.25 0.34 5.28
CA ARG A 121 -6.56 0.38 4.62
C ARG A 121 -7.07 1.82 4.60
N ALA A 122 -7.50 2.30 3.44
CA ALA A 122 -8.06 3.63 3.26
C ALA A 122 -9.37 3.54 2.45
N PRO A 123 -10.48 4.12 2.93
CA PRO A 123 -11.67 4.29 2.11
C PRO A 123 -11.34 5.23 0.94
N ILE A 124 -11.70 4.85 -0.30
CA ILE A 124 -11.66 5.80 -1.43
C ILE A 124 -12.96 6.58 -1.32
N ARG A 125 -12.88 7.81 -0.81
CA ARG A 125 -14.07 8.69 -0.76
C ARG A 125 -14.44 9.07 -2.20
N PRO A 126 -15.72 8.97 -2.61
CA PRO A 126 -16.16 9.54 -3.87
C PRO A 126 -15.88 11.05 -3.85
N GLU A 127 -15.27 11.55 -4.92
CA GLU A 127 -14.86 12.93 -5.13
C GLU A 127 -16.06 13.88 -4.96
N SER A 128 -16.29 14.35 -3.73
CA SER A 128 -17.28 15.37 -3.39
C SER A 128 -16.89 16.13 -2.12
N ALA A 129 -15.59 16.39 -1.95
CA ALA A 129 -15.12 17.35 -0.98
C ALA A 129 -13.97 18.16 -1.59
N PRO A 130 -14.05 19.50 -1.67
CA PRO A 130 -12.91 20.32 -2.06
C PRO A 130 -11.75 20.05 -1.10
N PRO A 131 -10.49 20.20 -1.55
CA PRO A 131 -9.34 20.00 -0.69
C PRO A 131 -9.36 21.04 0.44
N THR A 132 -9.85 20.65 1.61
CA THR A 132 -9.60 21.39 2.85
C THR A 132 -8.11 21.29 3.16
N GLY A 133 -7.37 22.25 2.62
CA GLY A 133 -6.23 22.94 3.22
C GLY A 133 -5.14 22.07 3.83
N PHE A 134 -3.96 22.12 3.20
CA PHE A 134 -2.68 22.08 3.90
C PHE A 134 -2.65 23.13 5.03
N THR A 135 -3.09 22.77 6.24
CA THR A 135 -2.86 23.60 7.43
C THR A 135 -2.77 22.74 8.70
N GLY A 136 -1.68 22.01 8.83
CA GLY A 136 -1.30 21.38 10.09
C GLY A 136 0.22 21.21 10.12
N MET A 137 0.89 21.79 11.12
CA MET A 137 2.33 21.72 11.40
C MET A 137 3.30 22.66 10.64
N ARG A 138 2.93 23.91 10.37
CA ARG A 138 3.91 24.98 10.06
C ARG A 138 3.69 26.28 10.84
N ARG A 139 3.26 26.22 12.10
CA ARG A 139 3.03 27.43 12.91
C ARG A 139 3.53 27.43 14.36
N TYR A 140 4.55 26.63 14.69
CA TYR A 140 5.17 26.66 16.03
C TYR A 140 6.71 26.75 16.05
N ILE A 141 7.34 27.31 15.00
CA ILE A 141 8.80 27.55 15.00
C ILE A 141 9.13 28.96 14.47
N ARG A 142 8.32 29.97 14.78
CA ARG A 142 8.68 31.36 14.43
C ARG A 142 8.57 32.38 15.57
N ASP A 143 8.15 31.98 16.77
CA ASP A 143 8.00 32.88 17.93
C ASP A 143 9.04 32.64 19.05
N LEU A 144 10.16 31.96 18.76
CA LEU A 144 11.28 31.79 19.69
C LEU A 144 12.60 32.38 19.17
N MET A 145 12.54 33.21 18.13
CA MET A 145 13.70 33.92 17.59
C MET A 145 13.27 35.30 17.09
N ILE A 146 13.00 36.21 18.02
CA ILE A 146 13.28 37.65 17.95
C ILE A 146 13.20 38.15 19.41
N ASN A 147 14.25 38.84 19.84
CA ASN A 147 14.36 39.59 21.11
C ASN A 147 13.17 40.52 21.36
#